data_AF-A0A845D2A3-F1
#
_entry.id   AF-A0A845D2A3-F1
#
_cell.length_a   1.000
_cell.length_b   1.000
_cell.length_c   1.000
_cell.angle_alpha   90.00
_cell.angle_beta   90.00
_cell.angle_gamma   90.00
#
_symmetry.space_group_name_H-M   'P 1'
#
loop_
_entity.id
_entity.type
_entity.pdbx_description
1 polymer ?
#
loop_
_entity_poly.entity_id
_entity_poly.type
_entity_poly.pdbx_seq_one_letter_code
_entity_poly.pdbx_strand_id
1 'polypeptide(L)' 'MTPGGLPAGMREEDLGSRSVPRNPLLFNLLYRMKLVEQIGSGVRRIHDACLEHGVAEPVIQVGSPQIG' A
#
# COMPACT_ATOMS: atom_id res chain seq x y z
N MET A 1 11.23 -8.05 -1.87
CA MET A 1 10.41 -8.17 -0.64
C MET A 1 10.71 -6.96 0.23
N THR A 2 9.69 -6.25 0.72
CA THR A 2 9.88 -5.17 1.68
C THR A 2 9.89 -5.79 3.09
N PRO A 3 10.86 -5.48 3.97
CA PRO A 3 10.91 -6.05 5.31
C PRO A 3 9.73 -5.56 6.17
N GLY A 4 9.26 -6.44 7.07
CA GLY A 4 8.17 -6.18 8.01
C GLY A 4 6.78 -6.67 7.57
N GLY A 5 5.88 -6.81 8.54
CA GLY A 5 4.49 -7.22 8.33
C GLY A 5 3.53 -6.04 8.16
N LEU A 6 2.22 -6.32 8.12
CA LEU A 6 1.19 -5.29 8.13
C LEU A 6 1.29 -4.42 9.41
N PRO A 7 0.96 -3.11 9.34
CA PRO A 7 0.83 -2.28 10.53
C PRO A 7 -0.17 -2.88 11.53
N ALA A 8 0.02 -2.60 12.82
CA ALA A 8 -0.94 -3.00 13.85
C ALA A 8 -2.36 -2.50 13.51
N GLY A 9 -3.35 -3.40 13.59
CA GLY A 9 -4.74 -3.10 13.25
C GLY A 9 -5.10 -3.14 11.77
N MET A 10 -4.19 -3.59 10.90
CA MET A 10 -4.43 -3.83 9.47
C MET A 10 -4.42 -5.33 9.15
N ARG A 11 -5.43 -5.78 8.41
CA ARG A 11 -5.59 -7.14 7.88
C ARG A 11 -5.31 -7.14 6.36
N GLU A 12 -5.07 -8.30 5.78
CA GLU A 12 -4.82 -8.43 4.34
C GLU A 12 -5.97 -7.91 3.48
N GLU A 13 -7.21 -8.21 3.89
CA GLU A 13 -8.44 -7.71 3.27
C GLU A 13 -8.61 -6.18 3.31
N ASP A 14 -7.85 -5.47 4.17
CA ASP A 14 -7.87 -4.01 4.23
C ASP A 14 -6.99 -3.38 3.12
N LEU A 15 -6.17 -4.16 2.41
CA LEU A 15 -5.30 -3.69 1.33
C LEU A 15 -6.14 -3.11 0.18
N GLY A 16 -5.82 -1.90 -0.23
CA GLY A 16 -6.51 -1.19 -1.33
C GLY A 16 -7.83 -0.51 -0.96
N SER A 17 -8.25 -0.58 0.30
CA SER A 17 -9.41 0.15 0.83
C SER A 17 -9.07 1.03 2.03
N ARG A 18 -8.06 0.67 2.83
CA ARG A 18 -7.62 1.44 4.01
C ARG A 18 -6.14 1.78 3.93
N SER A 19 -5.79 2.96 4.44
CA SER A 19 -4.41 3.43 4.55
C SER A 19 -4.03 3.62 6.01
N VAL A 20 -3.06 2.84 6.49
CA VAL A 20 -2.50 2.96 7.84
C VAL A 20 -0.98 3.17 7.71
N PRO A 21 -0.48 4.40 7.92
CA PRO A 21 0.96 4.67 7.75
C PRO A 21 1.76 4.06 8.90
N ARG A 22 2.78 3.24 8.57
CA ARG A 22 3.76 2.74 9.58
C ARG A 22 4.59 3.86 10.19
N ASN A 23 4.95 4.86 9.39
CA ASN A 23 5.68 6.05 9.80
C ASN A 23 4.87 7.30 9.44
N PRO A 24 4.15 7.90 10.40
CA PRO A 24 3.34 9.10 10.16
C PRO A 24 4.16 10.32 9.71
N LEU A 25 5.42 10.45 10.14
CA LEU A 25 6.28 11.58 9.74
C LEU A 25 6.64 11.50 8.26
N LEU A 26 7.03 10.31 7.78
CA LEU A 26 7.33 10.09 6.36
C LEU A 26 6.07 10.29 5.50
N PHE A 27 4.93 9.74 5.94
CA PHE A 27 3.65 9.96 5.26
C PHE A 27 3.32 11.45 5.14
N ASN A 28 3.42 12.20 6.24
CA ASN A 28 3.13 13.63 6.25
C ASN A 28 4.09 14.44 5.37
N LEU A 29 5.37 14.07 5.31
CA LEU A 29 6.33 14.70 4.41
C LEU A 29 5.90 14.52 2.94
N LEU A 30 5.63 13.28 2.52
CA LEU A 30 5.22 12.96 1.15
C LEU A 30 3.86 13.58 0.79
N TYR A 31 2.93 13.61 1.74
CA TYR A 31 1.65 14.29 1.58
C TYR A 31 1.83 15.80 1.35
N ARG A 32 2.67 16.47 2.15
CA ARG A 32 2.96 17.91 1.98
C ARG A 32 3.70 18.23 0.69
N MET A 33 4.52 17.29 0.20
CA MET A 33 5.17 17.37 -1.11
C MET A 33 4.22 17.09 -2.27
N LYS A 34 2.93 16.81 -2.01
CA LYS A 34 1.92 16.42 -3.01
C LYS A 34 2.28 15.16 -3.79
N LEU A 35 3.05 14.26 -3.19
CA LEU A 35 3.39 12.95 -3.76
C LEU A 35 2.39 11.85 -3.37
N VAL A 36 1.47 12.16 -2.46
CA VAL A 36 0.31 11.32 -2.10
C VAL A 36 -0.95 12.07 -2.48
N GLU A 37 -1.51 11.74 -3.64
CA GLU A 37 -2.63 12.48 -4.24
C GLU A 37 -3.98 12.07 -3.67
N GLN A 38 -4.18 10.75 -3.50
CA GLN A 38 -5.42 10.15 -3.03
C GLN A 38 -5.09 9.02 -2.03
N ILE A 39 -5.39 9.27 -0.76
CA ILE A 39 -5.04 8.37 0.34
C ILE A 39 -5.82 7.05 0.18
N GLY A 40 -5.10 5.92 0.21
CA GLY A 40 -5.71 4.59 0.14
C GLY A 40 -6.12 4.10 -1.26
N SER A 41 -6.04 4.93 -2.30
CA SER A 41 -6.43 4.52 -3.66
C SER A 41 -5.29 3.90 -4.48
N GLY A 42 -4.05 3.93 -3.98
CA GLY A 42 -2.85 3.50 -4.73
C GLY A 42 -2.95 2.09 -5.32
N VAL A 43 -3.38 1.10 -4.54
CA VAL A 43 -3.53 -0.30 -5.03
C VAL A 43 -4.57 -0.38 -6.15
N ARG A 44 -5.73 0.27 -5.97
CA ARG A 44 -6.77 0.32 -7.00
C ARG A 44 -6.25 0.94 -8.30
N ARG A 45 -5.54 2.07 -8.21
CA ARG A 45 -4.96 2.72 -9.40
C ARG A 45 -3.94 1.85 -10.13
N ILE A 46 -3.15 1.04 -9.41
CA ILE A 46 -2.23 0.09 -10.05
C ILE A 46 -3.02 -0.98 -10.79
N HIS A 47 -4.07 -1.53 -10.18
CA HIS A 47 -4.93 -2.52 -10.82
C HIS A 47 -5.61 -1.94 -12.07
N ASP A 48 -6.20 -0.75 -11.97
CA ASP A 48 -6.84 -0.06 -13.08
C ASP A 48 -5.85 0.19 -14.24
N ALA A 49 -4.63 0.64 -13.92
CA ALA A 49 -3.58 0.81 -14.92
C ALA A 49 -3.17 -0.51 -15.58
N CYS A 50 -3.07 -1.61 -14.83
CA CYS A 50 -2.80 -2.93 -15.41
C CYS A 50 -3.89 -3.34 -16.41
N LEU A 51 -5.15 -3.15 -16.04
CA LEU A 51 -6.31 -3.45 -16.88
C LEU A 51 -6.32 -2.59 -18.15
N GLU A 52 -6.09 -1.28 -18.02
CA GLU A 52 -6.03 -0.35 -19.15
C GLU A 52 -4.92 -0.69 -20.15
N HIS A 53 -3.78 -1.18 -19.66
CA HIS A 53 -2.64 -1.58 -20.48
C HIS A 53 -2.68 -3.04 -20.94
N GLY A 54 -3.69 -3.82 -20.56
CA GLY A 54 -3.82 -5.22 -20.92
C GLY A 54 -2.70 -6.11 -20.36
N VAL A 55 -2.13 -5.74 -19.21
CA VAL A 55 -1.09 -6.52 -18.53
C VAL A 55 -1.67 -7.26 -17.32
N ALA A 56 -0.95 -8.26 -16.84
CA ALA A 56 -1.36 -9.01 -15.65
C ALA A 56 -1.52 -8.09 -14.43
N GLU A 57 -2.57 -8.32 -13.66
CA GLU A 57 -2.81 -7.64 -12.39
C GLU A 57 -1.71 -7.96 -11.36
N PRO A 58 -1.41 -7.02 -10.45
CA PRO A 58 -0.42 -7.25 -9.41
C PRO A 58 -0.95 -8.23 -8.35
N VAL A 59 -0.14 -9.24 -8.01
CA VAL A 59 -0.40 -10.10 -6.84
C VAL A 59 0.31 -9.52 -5.62
N ILE A 60 -0.46 -9.14 -4.60
CA ILE A 60 0.08 -8.63 -3.33
C ILE A 60 0.03 -9.76 -2.30
N GLN A 61 1.17 -10.04 -1.67
CA GLN A 61 1.31 -11.05 -0.63
C GLN A 61 1.89 -10.41 0.62
N VAL A 62 1.38 -10.79 1.79
CA VAL A 62 1.97 -10.41 3.07
C VAL A 62 2.98 -11.46 3.47
N GLY A 63 4.24 -11.05 3.59
CA GLY A 63 5.30 -11.91 4.11
C GLY A 63 5.08 -12.21 5.59
N SER A 64 5.52 -13.39 6.03
CA SER A 64 5.47 -13.77 7.44
C SER A 64 6.15 -12.70 8.32
N PRO A 65 5.62 -12.43 9.52
CA PRO A 65 6.30 -11.57 10.48
C PRO A 65 7.72 -12.08 10.70
N GLN A 66 8.71 -11.23 10.43
CA GLN A 66 10.09 -11.52 10.80
C GLN A 66 10.18 -11.24 12.30
N ILE A 67 9.95 -12.28 13.11
CA ILE A 67 10.18 -12.23 14.55
C ILE A 67 11.70 -12.15 14.72
N GLY A 68 12.18 -10.98 15.12
CA GLY A 68 13.52 -10.80 15.68
C GLY A 68 13.53 -11.12 17.15
#